data_AF-A0A9W9JW65-F1
#
_entry.id   AF-A0A9W9JW65-F1
#
_cell.length_a   1.000
_cell.length_b   1.000
_cell.length_c   1.000
_cell.angle_alpha   90.00
_cell.angle_beta   90.00
_cell.angle_gamma   90.00
#
_symmetry.space_group_name_H-M   'P 1'
#
loop_
_entity.id
_entity.type
_entity.pdbx_description
1 polymer ?
#
loop_
_entity_poly.entity_id
_entity_poly.type
_entity_poly.pdbx_seq_one_letter_code
_entity_poly.pdbx_strand_id
1 'polypeptide(L)'
;MPGPLSLFSQILLGTAPPAGAAPNSTDFPGANPYPTVKEQRSFEKGLLEKTNKSASDVILYDNRIVVFKMESDVMLYVVGSADENEVLLYNVVLSLRDALGILFKGATDKRTIVENYDLVCLTIDETIDDGIILETDPVLIASRGLLNAWEFGKRRLAEGLRHM
;
A
#
# COMPACT_ATOMS: atom_id res chain seq x y z
N MET A 1 14.48 -5.26 10.77
CA MET A 1 14.07 -4.19 9.84
C MET A 1 13.44 -4.87 8.63
N PRO A 2 12.11 -4.93 8.52
CA PRO A 2 11.51 -5.39 7.27
C PRO A 2 11.97 -4.41 6.19
N GLY A 3 12.54 -4.93 5.11
CA GLY A 3 13.03 -4.09 4.01
C GLY A 3 11.88 -3.38 3.29
N PRO A 4 12.18 -2.57 2.24
CA PRO A 4 11.18 -1.93 1.37
C PRO A 4 10.14 -2.90 0.73
N LEU A 5 10.33 -4.21 0.92
CA LEU A 5 9.42 -5.29 0.53
C LEU A 5 8.11 -5.34 1.34
N SER A 6 8.07 -4.82 2.57
CA SER A 6 6.84 -4.90 3.40
C SER A 6 5.70 -4.02 2.87
N LEU A 7 6.01 -2.92 2.17
CA LEU A 7 5.01 -1.95 1.71
C LEU A 7 4.36 -2.44 0.42
N PHE A 8 5.16 -2.99 -0.49
CA PHE A 8 4.67 -3.62 -1.72
C PHE A 8 3.89 -4.91 -1.43
N SER A 9 4.27 -5.67 -0.39
CA SER A 9 3.51 -6.85 0.03
C SER A 9 2.13 -6.53 0.59
N GLN A 10 1.90 -5.35 1.16
CA GLN A 10 0.56 -4.92 1.62
C GLN A 10 -0.30 -4.41 0.46
N ILE A 11 0.30 -3.78 -0.56
CA ILE A 11 -0.42 -3.29 -1.75
C ILE A 11 -0.85 -4.43 -2.70
N LEU A 12 -0.21 -5.60 -2.60
CA LEU A 12 -0.51 -6.83 -3.36
C LEU A 12 -1.23 -7.89 -2.51
N LEU A 13 -1.96 -7.50 -1.46
CA LEU A 13 -2.68 -8.47 -0.65
C LEU A 13 -3.89 -9.00 -1.43
N GLY A 14 -3.71 -10.18 -2.01
CA GLY A 14 -4.83 -11.02 -2.38
C GLY A 14 -5.54 -11.53 -1.12
N THR A 15 -6.86 -11.65 -1.20
CA THR A 15 -7.71 -12.29 -0.19
C THR A 15 -7.15 -13.66 0.23
N ALA A 16 -7.34 -14.02 1.50
CA ALA A 16 -6.90 -15.31 2.02
C ALA A 16 -7.49 -16.48 1.18
N PRO A 17 -6.69 -17.53 0.88
CA PRO A 17 -7.18 -18.65 0.10
C PRO A 17 -8.39 -19.32 0.77
N PRO A 18 -9.43 -19.72 0.01
CA PRO A 18 -10.57 -20.45 0.55
C PRO A 18 -10.11 -21.78 1.18
N ALA A 19 -10.83 -22.23 2.22
CA ALA A 19 -10.48 -23.44 2.95
C ALA A 19 -10.36 -24.66 2.00
N GLY A 20 -9.15 -25.22 1.91
CA GLY A 20 -8.83 -26.35 1.01
C GLY A 20 -8.01 -25.98 -0.24
N ALA A 21 -7.75 -24.69 -0.49
CA ALA A 21 -6.90 -24.26 -1.58
C ALA A 21 -5.41 -24.49 -1.26
N ALA A 22 -4.62 -24.88 -2.28
CA ALA A 22 -3.19 -25.10 -2.12
C ALA A 22 -2.47 -23.79 -1.72
N PRO A 23 -1.40 -23.86 -0.91
CA PRO A 23 -0.55 -22.69 -0.66
C PRO A 23 -0.04 -22.18 -2.02
N ASN A 24 -0.27 -20.90 -2.31
CA ASN A 24 0.03 -20.22 -3.59
C ASN A 24 -0.93 -20.46 -4.76
N SER A 25 -2.14 -20.97 -4.51
CA SER A 25 -3.16 -21.02 -5.57
C SER A 25 -3.55 -19.60 -6.03
N THR A 26 -3.63 -19.43 -7.35
CA THR A 26 -4.04 -18.17 -8.02
C THR A 26 -5.44 -18.27 -8.62
N ASP A 27 -6.08 -19.43 -8.51
CA ASP A 27 -7.31 -19.80 -9.23
C ASP A 27 -8.59 -19.47 -8.44
N PHE A 28 -8.60 -18.35 -7.72
CA PHE A 28 -9.81 -17.86 -7.05
C PHE A 28 -9.91 -16.33 -7.11
N PRO A 29 -11.13 -15.76 -7.06
CA PRO A 29 -11.32 -14.31 -7.03
C PRO A 29 -10.59 -13.70 -5.84
N GLY A 30 -9.71 -12.73 -6.11
CA GLY A 30 -8.87 -12.10 -5.08
C GLY A 30 -7.61 -12.89 -4.72
N ALA A 31 -7.23 -13.95 -5.44
CA ALA A 31 -5.95 -14.61 -5.20
C ALA A 31 -4.76 -13.70 -5.51
N ASN A 32 -3.67 -13.81 -4.75
CA ASN A 32 -2.44 -13.08 -5.04
C ASN A 32 -1.83 -13.62 -6.36
N PRO A 33 -1.81 -12.82 -7.45
CA PRO A 33 -1.25 -13.23 -8.74
C PRO A 33 0.26 -13.49 -8.73
N TYR A 34 0.97 -12.98 -7.73
CA TYR A 34 2.42 -13.05 -7.60
C TYR A 34 2.78 -13.74 -6.27
N PRO A 35 2.51 -15.05 -6.16
CA PRO A 35 2.67 -15.76 -4.90
C PRO A 35 4.12 -15.86 -4.44
N THR A 36 5.09 -15.82 -5.36
CA THR A 36 6.51 -15.88 -5.00
C THR A 36 7.18 -14.51 -5.01
N VAL A 37 8.15 -14.31 -4.11
CA VAL A 37 9.00 -13.09 -4.08
C VAL A 37 9.73 -12.87 -5.41
N LYS A 38 10.03 -13.96 -6.15
CA LYS A 38 10.66 -13.87 -7.47
C LYS A 38 9.72 -13.23 -8.49
N GLU A 39 8.46 -13.64 -8.52
CA GLU A 39 7.44 -13.08 -9.42
C GLU A 39 7.13 -11.63 -9.05
N GLN A 40 6.97 -11.33 -7.75
CA GLN A 40 6.77 -9.96 -7.26
C GLN A 40 7.89 -9.03 -7.73
N ARG A 41 9.15 -9.42 -7.56
CA ARG A 41 10.31 -8.63 -8.03
C ARG A 41 10.34 -8.46 -9.55
N SER A 42 9.94 -9.49 -10.29
CA SER A 42 9.87 -9.41 -11.76
C SER A 42 8.80 -8.42 -12.21
N PHE A 43 7.63 -8.47 -11.56
CA PHE A 43 6.54 -7.53 -11.77
C PHE A 43 6.98 -6.09 -11.43
N GLU A 44 7.49 -5.85 -10.22
CA GLU A 44 7.96 -4.53 -9.75
C GLU A 44 9.03 -3.93 -10.68
N LYS A 45 10.00 -4.74 -11.13
CA LYS A 45 11.03 -4.28 -12.05
C LYS A 45 10.44 -3.81 -13.38
N GLY A 46 9.57 -4.63 -13.99
CA GLY A 46 8.94 -4.25 -15.26
C GLY A 46 7.97 -3.09 -15.11
N LEU A 47 7.31 -2.97 -13.94
CA LEU A 47 6.45 -1.84 -13.62
C LEU A 47 7.25 -0.53 -13.60
N LEU A 48 8.37 -0.50 -12.88
CA LEU A 48 9.25 0.67 -12.80
C LEU A 48 9.83 1.08 -14.17
N GLU A 49 10.17 0.11 -15.02
CA GLU A 49 10.67 0.38 -16.36
C GLU A 49 9.60 1.01 -17.27
N LYS A 50 8.33 0.63 -17.10
CA LYS A 50 7.20 1.16 -17.86
C LYS A 50 6.78 2.55 -17.39
N THR A 51 6.68 2.77 -16.08
CA THR A 51 6.19 4.04 -15.52
C THR A 51 7.20 5.17 -15.66
N ASN A 52 8.51 4.89 -15.58
CA ASN A 52 9.55 5.91 -15.83
C ASN A 52 9.51 6.51 -17.25
N LYS A 53 8.91 5.81 -18.21
CA LYS A 53 8.80 6.26 -19.61
C LYS A 53 7.39 6.75 -19.95
N SER A 54 6.45 6.62 -19.04
CA SER A 54 5.05 6.94 -19.27
C SER A 54 4.80 8.43 -19.08
N ALA A 55 3.99 9.02 -19.96
CA ALA A 55 3.48 10.38 -19.81
C ALA A 55 2.10 10.42 -19.13
N SER A 56 1.47 9.26 -18.91
CA SER A 56 0.20 9.11 -18.19
C SER A 56 0.43 8.55 -16.79
N ASP A 57 -0.44 8.93 -15.85
CA ASP A 57 -0.46 8.42 -14.47
C ASP A 57 -1.20 7.06 -14.34
N VAL A 58 -1.61 6.46 -15.47
CA VAL A 58 -2.28 5.16 -15.55
C VAL A 58 -1.73 4.34 -16.72
N ILE A 59 -1.52 3.04 -16.52
CA ILE A 59 -1.11 2.07 -17.53
C ILE A 59 -1.82 0.73 -17.35
N LEU A 60 -1.90 -0.05 -18.43
CA LEU A 60 -2.22 -1.47 -18.38
C LEU A 60 -0.92 -2.29 -18.44
N TYR A 61 -0.65 -3.10 -17.42
CA TYR A 61 0.51 -3.97 -17.37
C TYR A 61 0.17 -5.31 -16.75
N ASP A 62 0.57 -6.40 -17.40
CA ASP A 62 0.36 -7.78 -16.92
C ASP A 62 -1.12 -8.07 -16.57
N ASN A 63 -2.01 -7.62 -17.45
CA ASN A 63 -3.47 -7.71 -17.26
C ASN A 63 -3.97 -7.03 -15.96
N ARG A 64 -3.33 -5.93 -15.57
CA ARG A 64 -3.69 -5.11 -14.40
C ARG A 64 -3.71 -3.65 -14.73
N ILE A 65 -4.70 -2.94 -14.21
CA ILE A 65 -4.71 -1.48 -14.20
C ILE A 65 -3.75 -1.04 -13.11
N VAL A 66 -2.75 -0.26 -13.49
CA VAL A 66 -1.80 0.33 -12.55
C VAL A 66 -1.89 1.84 -12.65
N VAL A 67 -2.24 2.45 -11.53
CA VAL A 67 -2.21 3.90 -11.37
C VAL A 67 -1.05 4.28 -10.47
N PHE A 68 -0.45 5.43 -10.71
CA PHE A 68 0.72 5.85 -9.97
C PHE A 68 0.85 7.35 -9.88
N LYS A 69 1.53 7.80 -8.83
CA LYS A 69 1.85 9.20 -8.63
C LYS A 69 3.26 9.38 -8.09
N MET A 70 4.03 10.23 -8.76
CA MET A 70 5.32 10.69 -8.25
C MET A 70 5.06 11.74 -7.18
N GLU A 71 5.69 11.56 -6.03
CA GLU A 71 5.68 12.49 -4.91
C GLU A 71 7.12 12.63 -4.41
N SER A 72 7.68 13.84 -4.53
CA SER A 72 9.11 14.10 -4.28
C SER A 72 10.03 13.14 -5.08
N ASP A 73 10.74 12.22 -4.41
CA ASP A 73 11.63 11.21 -5.00
C ASP A 73 11.09 9.77 -4.84
N VAL A 74 9.78 9.63 -4.58
CA VAL A 74 9.09 8.35 -4.39
C VAL A 74 7.94 8.22 -5.39
N MET A 75 7.76 7.02 -5.92
CA MET A 75 6.62 6.67 -6.75
C MET A 75 5.64 5.82 -5.94
N LEU A 76 4.41 6.31 -5.82
CA LEU A 76 3.30 5.58 -5.20
C LEU A 76 2.53 4.83 -6.28
N TYR A 77 2.16 3.58 -6.02
CA TYR A 77 1.46 2.71 -6.96
C TYR A 77 0.22 2.10 -6.31
N VAL A 78 -0.87 2.01 -7.06
CA VAL A 78 -2.01 1.16 -6.76
C VAL A 78 -2.25 0.25 -7.96
N VAL A 79 -2.39 -1.04 -7.69
CA VAL A 79 -2.52 -2.09 -8.70
C VAL A 79 -3.88 -2.75 -8.53
N GLY A 80 -4.76 -2.57 -9.51
CA GLY A 80 -6.07 -3.22 -9.56
C GLY A 80 -6.15 -4.33 -10.61
N SER A 81 -7.27 -5.03 -10.64
CA SER A 81 -7.60 -5.95 -11.73
C SER A 81 -7.87 -5.16 -13.04
N ALA A 82 -7.87 -5.85 -14.19
CA ALA A 82 -8.12 -5.22 -15.49
C ALA A 82 -9.57 -4.69 -15.65
N ASP A 83 -10.50 -5.16 -14.82
CA ASP A 83 -11.92 -4.81 -14.80
C ASP A 83 -12.28 -3.76 -13.74
N GLU A 84 -11.32 -3.31 -12.94
CA GLU A 84 -11.53 -2.28 -11.92
C GLU A 84 -11.70 -0.89 -12.52
N ASN A 85 -12.33 0.00 -11.75
CA ASN A 85 -12.48 1.40 -12.15
C ASN A 85 -11.17 2.17 -11.91
N GLU A 86 -10.45 2.49 -12.98
CA GLU A 86 -9.20 3.27 -12.96
C GLU A 86 -9.31 4.64 -12.26
N VAL A 87 -10.46 5.32 -12.33
CA VAL A 87 -10.68 6.60 -11.64
C VAL A 87 -10.74 6.39 -10.12
N LEU A 88 -11.38 5.32 -9.68
CA LEU A 88 -11.45 4.97 -8.26
C LEU A 88 -10.06 4.62 -7.72
N LEU A 89 -9.30 3.79 -8.44
CA LEU A 89 -7.92 3.45 -8.08
C LEU A 89 -7.03 4.70 -8.03
N TYR A 90 -7.18 5.61 -9.00
CA TYR A 90 -6.42 6.85 -9.02
C TYR A 90 -6.73 7.72 -7.79
N ASN A 91 -8.00 7.81 -7.40
CA ASN A 91 -8.39 8.50 -6.17
C ASN A 91 -7.71 7.89 -4.95
N VAL A 92 -7.62 6.56 -4.84
CA VAL A 92 -6.90 5.90 -3.73
C VAL A 92 -5.43 6.33 -3.67
N VAL A 93 -4.73 6.35 -4.80
CA VAL A 93 -3.31 6.76 -4.83
C VAL A 93 -3.15 8.24 -4.44
N LEU A 94 -4.09 9.11 -4.85
CA LEU A 94 -4.09 10.52 -4.48
C LEU A 94 -4.39 10.71 -2.99
N SER A 95 -5.39 10.03 -2.45
CA SER A 95 -5.78 10.10 -1.05
C SER A 95 -4.66 9.62 -0.14
N LEU A 96 -3.96 8.55 -0.50
CA LEU A 96 -2.77 8.09 0.23
C LEU A 96 -1.66 9.16 0.17
N ARG A 97 -1.36 9.70 -1.02
CA ARG A 97 -0.36 10.75 -1.19
C ARG A 97 -0.66 11.97 -0.32
N ASP A 98 -1.90 12.44 -0.35
CA ASP A 98 -2.33 13.63 0.38
C ASP A 98 -2.38 13.37 1.89
N ALA A 99 -2.79 12.18 2.34
CA ALA A 99 -2.75 11.77 3.75
C ALA A 99 -1.31 11.75 4.29
N LEU A 100 -0.37 11.17 3.55
CA LEU A 100 1.06 11.22 3.90
C LEU A 100 1.59 12.66 3.92
N GLY A 101 1.13 13.51 2.99
CA GLY A 101 1.41 14.94 2.98
C GLY A 101 0.93 15.65 4.25
N ILE A 102 -0.26 15.32 4.76
CA ILE A 102 -0.79 15.84 6.02
C ILE A 102 0.07 15.37 7.21
N LEU A 103 0.33 14.06 7.29
CA LEU A 103 1.05 13.43 8.40
C LEU A 103 2.49 13.94 8.52
N PHE A 104 3.17 14.13 7.38
CA PHE A 104 4.56 14.56 7.33
C PHE A 104 4.73 16.05 7.00
N LYS A 105 3.64 16.83 7.06
CA LYS A 105 3.66 18.29 6.85
C LYS A 105 4.34 18.68 5.52
N GLY A 106 4.09 17.90 4.48
CA GLY A 106 4.63 18.08 3.12
C GLY A 106 6.00 17.44 2.87
N ALA A 107 6.64 16.84 3.86
CA ALA A 107 7.90 16.11 3.66
C ALA A 107 7.62 14.62 3.35
N THR A 108 7.37 14.31 2.08
CA THR A 108 7.01 12.97 1.60
C THR A 108 8.14 12.30 0.80
N ASP A 109 9.38 12.71 1.07
CA ASP A 109 10.56 12.10 0.46
C ASP A 109 10.85 10.68 0.99
N LYS A 110 11.69 9.96 0.25
CA LYS A 110 12.07 8.57 0.54
C LYS A 110 12.62 8.41 1.95
N ARG A 111 13.40 9.38 2.43
CA ARG A 111 13.99 9.32 3.76
C ARG A 111 12.89 9.39 4.81
N THR A 112 11.97 10.33 4.68
CA THR A 112 10.87 10.54 5.63
C THR A 112 9.94 9.33 5.68
N ILE A 113 9.58 8.76 4.53
CA ILE A 113 8.75 7.54 4.44
C ILE A 113 9.42 6.36 5.15
N VAL A 114 10.73 6.17 4.96
CA VAL A 114 11.48 5.06 5.58
C VAL A 114 11.66 5.27 7.09
N GLU A 115 11.91 6.50 7.54
CA GLU A 115 12.07 6.82 8.96
C GLU A 115 10.74 6.69 9.74
N ASN A 116 9.59 6.87 9.09
CA ASN A 116 8.26 6.80 9.69
C ASN A 116 7.42 5.62 9.19
N TYR A 117 8.09 4.53 8.82
CA TYR A 117 7.49 3.39 8.12
C TYR A 117 6.26 2.80 8.83
N ASP A 118 6.30 2.67 10.16
CA ASP A 118 5.18 2.13 10.94
C ASP A 118 3.90 2.97 10.76
N LEU A 119 4.03 4.31 10.71
CA LEU A 119 2.89 5.20 10.46
C LEU A 119 2.41 5.11 9.01
N VAL A 120 3.30 4.88 8.05
CA VAL A 120 2.92 4.66 6.64
C VAL A 120 2.09 3.38 6.51
N CYS A 121 2.49 2.26 7.13
CA CYS A 121 1.70 1.03 7.15
C CYS A 121 0.30 1.25 7.73
N LEU A 122 0.21 1.91 8.89
CA LEU A 122 -1.09 2.23 9.50
C LEU A 122 -1.95 3.11 8.59
N THR A 123 -1.35 4.07 7.88
CA THR A 123 -2.06 4.93 6.92
C THR A 123 -2.60 4.13 5.74
N ILE A 124 -1.85 3.13 5.26
CA ILE A 124 -2.31 2.20 4.22
C ILE A 124 -3.48 1.37 4.73
N ASP A 125 -3.40 0.83 5.95
CA ASP A 125 -4.47 0.03 6.55
C ASP A 125 -5.77 0.84 6.72
N GLU A 126 -5.70 2.16 6.94
CA GLU A 126 -6.88 3.03 6.96
C GLU A 126 -7.46 3.34 5.57
N THR A 127 -6.66 3.14 4.51
CA THR A 127 -7.06 3.43 3.13
C THR A 127 -7.66 2.19 2.46
N ILE A 128 -6.97 1.04 2.58
CA ILE A 128 -7.34 -0.24 1.96
C ILE A 128 -7.10 -1.37 2.97
N ASP A 129 -8.05 -2.29 3.09
CA ASP A 129 -7.93 -3.51 3.88
C ASP A 129 -8.39 -4.73 3.07
N ASP A 130 -7.53 -5.75 2.93
CA ASP A 130 -7.78 -6.95 2.12
C ASP A 130 -8.32 -6.68 0.70
N GLY A 131 -7.85 -5.60 0.07
CA GLY A 131 -8.28 -5.17 -1.27
C GLY A 131 -9.59 -4.38 -1.30
N ILE A 132 -10.21 -4.13 -0.15
CA ILE A 132 -11.40 -3.28 0.00
C ILE A 132 -10.96 -1.86 0.33
N ILE A 133 -11.40 -0.90 -0.47
CA ILE A 133 -11.19 0.53 -0.18
C ILE A 133 -12.07 0.92 1.00
N LEU A 134 -11.46 1.38 2.09
CA LEU A 134 -12.16 1.77 3.32
C LEU A 134 -12.46 3.27 3.35
N GLU A 135 -11.51 4.08 2.89
CA GLU A 135 -11.58 5.54 2.99
C GLU A 135 -10.83 6.19 1.82
N THR A 136 -11.35 7.32 1.35
CA THR A 136 -10.71 8.13 0.30
C THR A 136 -10.58 9.61 0.68
N ASP A 137 -11.06 10.02 1.86
CA ASP A 137 -10.75 11.35 2.38
C ASP A 137 -9.37 11.36 3.08
N PRO A 138 -8.37 12.09 2.55
CA PRO A 138 -7.03 12.12 3.12
C PRO A 138 -6.97 12.66 4.56
N VAL A 139 -7.90 13.54 4.95
CA VAL A 139 -7.97 14.10 6.30
C VAL A 139 -8.43 13.03 7.29
N LEU A 140 -9.42 12.22 6.90
CA LEU A 140 -9.91 11.12 7.74
C LEU A 140 -8.87 10.01 7.86
N ILE A 141 -8.22 9.63 6.76
CA ILE A 141 -7.13 8.64 6.75
C ILE A 141 -6.02 9.08 7.72
N ALA A 142 -5.51 10.32 7.58
CA ALA A 142 -4.46 10.83 8.45
C ALA A 142 -4.90 10.90 9.92
N SER A 143 -6.13 11.34 10.18
CA SER A 143 -6.66 11.41 11.54
C SER A 143 -6.74 10.03 12.22
N ARG A 144 -7.20 9.01 11.50
CA ARG A 144 -7.31 7.64 12.04
C ARG A 144 -5.94 6.99 12.21
N GLY A 145 -5.04 7.17 11.24
CA GLY A 145 -3.66 6.68 11.33
C GLY A 145 -2.94 7.21 12.57
N LEU A 146 -3.09 8.50 12.89
CA LEU A 146 -2.53 9.08 14.12
C LEU A 146 -3.15 8.51 15.40
N LEU A 147 -4.47 8.31 15.43
CA LEU A 147 -5.15 7.74 16.59
C LEU A 147 -4.66 6.31 16.85
N ASN A 148 -4.51 5.50 15.82
CA ASN A 148 -4.04 4.12 15.94
C ASN A 148 -2.56 4.04 16.33
N ALA A 149 -1.71 4.91 15.79
CA ALA A 149 -0.32 5.02 16.20
C ALA A 149 -0.20 5.38 17.70
N TRP A 150 -1.02 6.30 18.17
CA TRP A 150 -1.09 6.69 19.58
C TRP A 150 -1.54 5.55 20.49
N GLU A 151 -2.61 4.84 20.13
CA GLU A 151 -3.10 3.70 20.91
C GLU A 151 -2.12 2.52 20.92
N PHE A 152 -1.36 2.32 19.85
CA PHE A 152 -0.26 1.35 19.84
C PHE A 152 0.85 1.74 20.83
N GLY A 153 1.25 3.02 20.84
CA GLY A 153 2.23 3.54 21.79
C GLY A 153 1.81 3.36 23.25
N LYS A 154 0.56 3.70 23.58
CA LYS A 154 -0.01 3.48 24.93
C LYS A 154 0.03 2.03 25.37
N ARG A 155 -0.38 1.10 24.49
CA ARG A 155 -0.38 -0.34 24.79
C ARG A 155 1.02 -0.84 25.13
N ARG A 156 2.02 -0.43 24.34
CA ARG A 156 3.42 -0.79 24.55
C ARG A 156 3.97 -0.28 25.88
N LEU A 157 3.61 0.94 26.27
CA LEU A 157 3.98 1.50 27.58
C LEU A 157 3.30 0.74 28.73
N ALA A 158 2.02 0.41 28.58
CA ALA A 158 1.26 -0.33 29.59
C ALA A 158 1.80 -1.76 29.80
N GLU A 159 2.25 -2.42 28.73
CA GLU A 159 2.90 -3.74 28.80
C GLU A 159 4.29 -3.66 29.45
N GLY A 160 5.08 -2.64 29.12
CA GLY A 160 6.39 -2.40 29.74
C GLY A 160 6.31 -2.20 31.26
N LEU A 161 5.23 -1.57 31.75
CA LEU A 161 4.99 -1.39 33.18
C LEU A 161 4.55 -2.66 33.92
N ARG A 162 3.97 -3.64 33.22
CA ARG A 162 3.49 -4.90 33.82
C ARG A 162 4.60 -5.91 34.11
N HIS A 163 5.79 -5.69 33.53
CA HIS A 163 6.96 -6.57 33.67
C HIS A 163 8.07 -5.99 34.57
N MET A 164 7.78 -4.91 35.30
CA MET A 164 8.62 -4.36 36.38
C MET A 164 7.94 -4.57 37.73
#